data_AF-A0A8S2FNF0-F1
#
_entry.id   AF-A0A8S2FNF0-F1
#
_cell.length_a   1.000
_cell.length_b   1.000
_cell.length_c   1.000
_cell.angle_alpha   90.00
_cell.angle_beta   90.00
_cell.angle_gamma   90.00
#
_symmetry.space_group_name_H-M   'P 1'
#
loop_
_entity.id
_entity.type
_entity.pdbx_description
1 polymer ?
#
loop_
_entity_poly.entity_id
_entity_poly.type
_entity_poly.pdbx_seq_one_letter_code
_entity_poly.pdbx_strand_id
1 'polypeptide(L)'
;MSTLAKQRWKMLGEILLNKNIGNNGNYEDISVMRFKTYDFYTKTLNYEEEDESTWCTVEFSIEPDLKLNIRLCSTRIGYEDLIGFNNTGNTCK
;
A
#
# COMPACT_ATOMS: atom_id res chain seq x y z
N MET A 1 -0.15 -25.94 11.73
CA MET A 1 0.80 -24.94 11.16
C MET A 1 0.00 -23.88 10.43
N SER A 2 0.16 -22.60 10.82
CA SER A 2 -0.53 -21.48 10.16
C SER A 2 -0.07 -21.35 8.70
N THR A 3 -0.97 -20.88 7.84
CA THR A 3 -0.71 -20.61 6.40
C THR A 3 0.49 -19.68 6.19
N LEU A 4 0.66 -18.70 7.08
CA LEU A 4 1.77 -17.75 7.08
C LEU A 4 3.14 -18.42 7.32
N ALA A 5 3.22 -19.38 8.24
CA ALA A 5 4.46 -20.10 8.49
C ALA A 5 4.90 -20.90 7.25
N LYS A 6 3.95 -21.55 6.57
CA LYS A 6 4.22 -22.29 5.32
C LYS A 6 4.76 -21.38 4.21
N GLN A 7 4.22 -20.16 4.09
CA GLN A 7 4.67 -19.18 3.10
C GLN A 7 6.10 -18.68 3.39
N ARG A 8 6.47 -18.45 4.66
CA ARG A 8 7.84 -18.09 5.06
C ARG A 8 8.85 -19.19 4.72
N TRP A 9 8.51 -20.45 5.02
CA TRP A 9 9.37 -21.60 4.68
C TRP A 9 9.54 -21.76 3.17
N LYS A 10 8.49 -21.50 2.39
CA LYS A 10 8.57 -21.50 0.93
C LYS A 10 9.50 -20.40 0.39
N MET A 11 9.36 -19.17 0.90
CA MET A 11 10.24 -18.04 0.56
C MET A 11 11.71 -18.37 0.84
N LEU A 12 11.99 -18.90 2.05
CA LEU A 12 13.35 -19.29 2.43
C LEU A 12 13.93 -20.37 1.49
N GLY A 13 13.13 -21.38 1.14
CA GLY A 13 13.54 -22.41 0.19
C GLY A 13 13.86 -21.86 -1.20
N GLU A 14 13.09 -20.88 -1.67
CA GLU A 14 13.34 -20.24 -2.97
C GLU A 14 14.63 -19.40 -2.97
N ILE A 15 14.93 -18.68 -1.87
CA ILE A 15 16.17 -17.93 -1.67
C ILE A 15 17.38 -18.87 -1.68
N LEU A 16 17.32 -19.94 -0.89
CA LEU A 16 18.41 -20.91 -0.76
C LEU A 16 18.74 -21.62 -2.08
N LEU A 17 17.77 -21.72 -2.98
CA LEU A 17 17.92 -22.33 -4.30
C LEU A 17 18.42 -21.35 -5.38
N ASN A 18 18.84 -20.12 -5.01
CA ASN A 18 19.29 -19.06 -5.92
C ASN A 18 18.32 -18.79 -7.08
N LYS A 19 17.04 -19.08 -6.90
CA LYS A 19 16.03 -18.64 -7.86
C LYS A 19 16.00 -17.13 -7.74
N ASN A 20 16.20 -16.43 -8.86
CA ASN A 20 16.05 -14.98 -8.91
C ASN A 20 14.61 -14.66 -8.48
N ILE A 21 14.42 -14.34 -7.21
CA ILE A 21 13.14 -13.86 -6.67
C ILE A 21 13.05 -12.43 -7.20
N GLY A 22 12.62 -12.30 -8.45
CA GLY A 22 12.19 -11.01 -8.96
C GLY A 22 11.15 -10.46 -7.99
N ASN A 23 11.14 -9.13 -7.81
CA ASN A 23 10.20 -8.37 -6.99
C ASN A 23 8.70 -8.61 -7.29
N ASN A 24 8.34 -9.61 -8.10
CA ASN A 24 6.99 -9.96 -8.52
C ASN A 24 6.23 -10.83 -7.51
N GLY A 25 6.87 -11.29 -6.44
CA GLY A 25 6.17 -11.98 -5.35
C GLY A 25 5.76 -11.00 -4.27
N ASN A 26 4.50 -11.06 -3.80
CA ASN A 26 3.98 -10.37 -2.60
C ASN A 26 4.68 -10.82 -1.28
N TYR A 27 5.96 -11.14 -1.33
CA TYR A 27 6.81 -11.49 -0.18
C TYR A 27 7.09 -10.30 0.73
N GLU A 28 6.80 -9.07 0.28
CA GLU A 28 6.85 -7.88 1.14
C GLU A 28 5.92 -7.99 2.34
N ASP A 29 4.76 -8.66 2.22
CA ASP A 29 3.84 -8.89 3.35
C ASP A 29 4.27 -10.05 4.26
N ILE A 30 5.12 -10.94 3.74
CA ILE A 30 5.58 -12.14 4.46
C ILE A 30 6.83 -11.85 5.29
N SER A 31 7.67 -10.92 4.82
CA SER A 31 8.89 -10.48 5.51
C SER A 31 8.59 -9.42 6.56
N VAL A 32 8.43 -9.87 7.81
CA VAL A 32 8.30 -9.01 9.01
C VAL A 32 9.57 -8.20 9.32
N MET A 33 10.58 -8.22 8.42
CA MET A 33 11.86 -7.56 8.64
C MET A 33 11.81 -6.04 8.43
N ARG A 34 10.68 -5.51 7.91
CA ARG A 34 10.42 -4.07 7.86
C ARG A 34 9.16 -3.74 8.64
N PHE A 35 9.31 -2.82 9.59
CA PHE A 35 8.17 -2.17 10.21
C PHE A 35 7.38 -1.41 9.14
N LYS A 36 6.13 -1.79 8.90
CA LYS A 36 5.25 -1.16 7.90
C LYS A 36 4.39 -0.06 8.51
N THR A 37 3.70 -0.37 9.60
CA THR A 37 2.77 0.53 10.28
C THR A 37 2.45 -0.01 11.68
N TYR A 38 1.79 0.81 12.50
CA TYR A 38 1.27 0.43 13.81
C TYR A 38 -0.17 -0.14 13.75
N ASP A 39 -0.70 -0.38 12.55
CA ASP A 39 -2.05 -0.93 12.31
C ASP A 39 -3.19 -0.10 12.95
N PHE A 40 -3.03 1.23 13.04
CA PHE A 40 -4.08 2.13 13.55
C PHE A 40 -5.26 2.31 12.59
N TYR A 41 -5.15 1.81 11.36
CA TYR A 41 -6.14 1.99 10.31
C TYR A 41 -6.28 0.73 9.45
N THR A 42 -7.47 0.56 8.87
CA THR A 42 -7.74 -0.40 7.80
C THR A 42 -7.67 0.30 6.45
N LYS A 43 -7.20 -0.42 5.43
CA LYS A 43 -7.09 0.09 4.06
C LYS A 43 -7.85 -0.82 3.11
N THR A 44 -8.78 -0.24 2.36
CA THR A 44 -9.53 -0.91 1.29
C THR A 44 -9.12 -0.32 -0.04
N LEU A 45 -8.65 -1.15 -0.98
CA LEU A 45 -8.31 -0.73 -2.33
C LEU A 45 -9.58 -0.64 -3.18
N ASN A 46 -9.78 0.52 -3.81
CA ASN A 46 -10.86 0.76 -4.76
C ASN A 46 -10.22 0.68 -6.15
N TYR A 47 -10.39 -0.46 -6.82
CA TYR A 47 -9.91 -0.67 -8.18
C TYR A 47 -10.86 0.06 -9.14
N GLU A 48 -10.64 1.36 -9.31
CA GLU A 48 -11.15 2.10 -10.46
C GLU A 48 -10.10 1.98 -11.57
N GLU A 49 -10.53 1.65 -12.79
CA GLU A 49 -9.66 1.55 -13.97
C GLU A 49 -9.18 2.96 -14.39
N GLU A 50 -8.15 3.46 -13.72
CA GLU A 50 -7.32 4.57 -14.19
C GLU A 50 -5.87 4.09 -14.29
N ASP A 51 -5.28 4.26 -15.48
CA ASP A 51 -4.11 3.52 -15.97
C ASP A 51 -2.83 3.60 -15.09
N GLU A 52 -2.74 4.52 -14.12
CA GLU A 52 -1.52 4.74 -13.32
C GLU A 52 -1.75 5.06 -11.83
N SER A 53 -2.99 4.98 -11.33
CA SER A 53 -3.26 5.27 -9.93
C SER A 53 -4.39 4.43 -9.36
N THR A 54 -4.31 4.10 -8.07
CA THR A 54 -5.35 3.34 -7.37
C THR A 54 -5.89 4.16 -6.22
N TRP A 55 -7.21 4.34 -6.18
CA TRP A 55 -7.86 4.92 -5.01
C TRP A 55 -7.90 3.93 -3.86
N CYS A 56 -7.72 4.39 -2.64
CA CYS A 56 -7.98 3.59 -1.45
C CYS A 56 -8.72 4.39 -0.39
N THR A 57 -9.61 3.72 0.31
CA THR A 57 -10.27 4.26 1.49
C THR A 57 -9.54 3.76 2.73
N VAL A 58 -9.20 4.70 3.61
CA VAL A 58 -8.59 4.44 4.91
C VAL A 58 -9.59 4.76 6.00
N GLU A 59 -9.77 3.82 6.92
CA GLU A 59 -10.68 3.95 8.06
C GLU A 59 -9.90 3.72 9.36
N PHE A 60 -10.18 4.50 10.39
CA PHE A 60 -9.49 4.41 11.67
C PHE A 60 -10.35 3.63 12.66
N SER A 61 -9.79 2.61 13.31
CA SER A 61 -10.56 1.79 14.26
C SER A 61 -10.99 2.58 15.51
N ILE A 62 -10.24 3.63 15.86
CA ILE A 62 -10.56 4.51 17.00
C ILE A 62 -11.65 5.53 16.68
N GLU A 63 -11.85 5.85 15.40
CA GLU A 63 -12.82 6.84 14.94
C GLU A 63 -13.38 6.40 13.57
N PRO A 64 -14.39 5.50 13.58
CA PRO A 64 -14.92 4.89 12.36
C PRO A 64 -15.59 5.88 11.39
N ASP A 65 -16.02 7.03 11.92
CA ASP A 65 -16.66 8.08 11.15
C ASP A 65 -15.64 8.90 10.34
N LEU A 66 -14.36 8.86 10.72
CA LEU A 66 -13.28 9.46 9.94
C LEU A 66 -12.83 8.52 8.84
N LYS A 67 -13.23 8.86 7.61
CA LYS A 67 -12.81 8.17 6.40
C LYS A 67 -11.98 9.09 5.51
N LEU A 68 -10.87 8.57 5.02
CA LEU A 68 -10.00 9.28 4.11
C LEU A 68 -9.91 8.52 2.78
N ASN A 69 -10.19 9.21 1.67
CA ASN A 69 -9.94 8.68 0.34
C ASN A 69 -8.59 9.21 -0.14
N ILE A 70 -7.65 8.29 -0.38
CA ILE A 70 -6.29 8.59 -0.79
C ILE A 70 -6.08 8.04 -2.20
N ARG A 71 -5.56 8.88 -3.09
CA ARG A 71 -5.07 8.45 -4.40
C ARG A 71 -3.63 7.98 -4.26
N LEU A 72 -3.38 6.72 -4.56
CA LEU A 72 -2.03 6.16 -4.60
C LEU A 72 -1.52 6.29 -6.03
N CYS A 73 -0.58 7.21 -6.23
CA CYS A 73 0.12 7.37 -7.50
C CYS A 73 1.23 6.31 -7.59
N SER A 74 1.28 5.57 -8.70
CA SER A 74 2.34 4.59 -8.94
C SER A 74 3.70 5.24 -9.26
N THR A 75 3.68 6.53 -9.62
CA THR A 75 4.86 7.33 -9.97
C THR A 75 5.35 8.14 -8.76
N ARG A 76 6.66 8.44 -8.75
CA ARG A 76 7.24 9.35 -7.77
C ARG A 76 6.77 10.77 -8.07
N ILE A 77 5.95 11.33 -7.18
CA ILE A 77 5.46 12.70 -7.27
C ILE A 77 6.64 13.67 -7.18
N GLY A 78 6.84 14.46 -8.25
CA GLY A 78 7.82 15.54 -8.34
C GLY A 78 7.28 16.88 -7.82
N TYR A 79 8.12 17.92 -7.78
CA TYR A 79 7.66 19.26 -7.38
C TYR A 79 6.71 19.87 -8.42
N GLU A 80 6.91 19.48 -9.67
CA GLU A 80 6.09 19.80 -10.84
C GLU A 80 4.65 19.28 -10.71
N ASP A 81 4.45 18.14 -10.05
CA ASP A 81 3.13 17.54 -9.82
C ASP A 81 2.38 18.16 -8.63
N LEU A 82 3.09 18.97 -7.82
CA LEU A 82 2.49 19.71 -6.70
C LEU A 82 1.85 21.03 -7.15
N ILE A 83 1.91 21.36 -8.45
CA ILE A 83 1.24 22.53 -9.03
C ILE A 83 -0.27 22.26 -9.03
N GLY A 84 -0.95 22.69 -7.97
CA GLY A 84 -2.38 22.41 -7.73
C GLY A 84 -2.68 21.93 -6.31
N PHE A 85 -1.64 21.59 -5.53
CA PHE A 85 -1.70 21.36 -4.08
C PHE A 85 -1.67 22.68 -3.28
N ASN A 86 -2.10 23.79 -3.88
CA ASN A 86 -2.45 24.97 -3.12
C ASN A 86 -3.95 24.91 -2.78
N ASN A 87 -4.36 25.57 -1.70
CA ASN A 87 -5.77 25.57 -1.29
C ASN A 87 -6.68 26.43 -2.19
N THR A 88 -6.16 26.90 -3.32
CA THR A 88 -6.86 27.82 -4.23
C THR A 88 -7.87 27.03 -5.05
N GLY A 89 -9.16 27.16 -4.73
CA GLY A 89 -10.25 26.48 -5.45
C GLY A 89 -10.69 25.13 -4.87
N ASN A 90 -9.97 24.57 -3.91
CA ASN A 90 -10.35 23.35 -3.17
C ASN A 90 -11.20 23.62 -1.92
N THR A 91 -11.89 24.76 -1.88
CA THR A 91 -12.84 25.11 -0.82
C THR A 91 -14.25 24.99 -1.39
N CYS A 92 -15.06 24.13 -0.79
CA CYS A 92 -16.50 24.10 -1.07
C CYS A 92 -17.12 25.39 -0.51
N LYS A 93 -18.00 26.04 -1.28
CA LYS A 93 -18.93 27.06 -0.76
C LYS A 93 -20.13 26.39 -0.11
#